data_AF-A0A183GHB1-F1
#
_entry.id   AF-A0A183GHB1-F1
#
_cell.length_a   1.000
_cell.length_b   1.000
_cell.length_c   1.000
_cell.angle_alpha   90.00
_cell.angle_beta   90.00
_cell.angle_gamma   90.00
#
_symmetry.space_group_name_H-M   'P 1'
#
loop_
_entity.id
_entity.type
_entity.pdbx_description
1 polymer ?
#
loop_
_entity_poly.entity_id
_entity_poly.type
_entity_poly.pdbx_seq_one_letter_code
_entity_poly.pdbx_strand_id
1 'polypeptide(L)'
;LARIKNSHFTASLVIPSLNTFSVGRFELDYARTFDFRADKVLESLTNSLKRLKLTYIDVCFVQVHDADFTPRENIILYETLQALEMARQSGKIHYIGLTGYELRKLASIIECSTVRIDVVMTYCHGSLNDNSLGKFALLFQSRGIGVLNAAPFSMGLLTERGPPPWHPAADFIKEASLAATHYCMSKNISISKLALAYSLEVPGSSPCVVGMDSIQQVRDNIALCTTSPLTEVEQRVRDRITRRYFDRLENAGWGGMDVAAYWQRLRKLGLTALATHRLDNSFPYSLL
;
A
#
# COMPACT_ATOMS: atom_id res chain seq x y z
N LEU A 1 -3.13 -33.68 30.68
CA LEU A 1 -4.36 -32.87 30.89
C LEU A 1 -4.45 -31.84 29.77
N ALA A 2 -5.29 -32.13 28.78
CA ALA A 2 -5.49 -31.34 27.57
C ALA A 2 -6.35 -30.08 27.83
N ARG A 3 -6.08 -28.99 27.10
CA ARG A 3 -7.11 -28.19 26.40
C ARG A 3 -6.47 -27.15 25.50
N ILE A 4 -6.45 -27.48 24.21
CA ILE A 4 -6.47 -26.53 23.10
C ILE A 4 -7.79 -25.76 23.17
N LYS A 5 -7.73 -24.41 23.21
CA LYS A 5 -8.84 -23.51 22.87
C LYS A 5 -8.31 -22.23 22.22
N ASN A 6 -8.34 -22.22 20.90
CA ASN A 6 -8.59 -21.11 19.97
C ASN A 6 -8.30 -19.67 20.44
N SER A 7 -7.27 -19.07 19.85
CA SER A 7 -7.41 -17.92 18.93
C SER A 7 -6.08 -17.71 18.21
N HIS A 8 -6.07 -18.02 16.91
CA HIS A 8 -4.86 -18.16 16.11
C HIS A 8 -4.36 -16.80 15.59
N PHE A 9 -3.12 -16.49 15.97
CA PHE A 9 -2.06 -15.78 15.22
C PHE A 9 -2.45 -14.99 13.96
N THR A 10 -2.30 -13.66 14.04
CA THR A 10 -2.06 -12.78 12.89
C THR A 10 -0.63 -12.26 12.97
N ALA A 11 0.30 -12.92 12.27
CA ALA A 11 1.64 -12.40 12.04
C ALA A 11 1.58 -11.33 10.94
N SER A 12 1.61 -10.06 11.35
CA SER A 12 2.00 -8.93 10.50
C SER A 12 3.43 -8.56 10.91
N LEU A 13 4.43 -9.01 10.16
CA LEU A 13 5.75 -8.41 10.20
C LEU A 13 5.66 -7.29 9.15
N VAL A 14 5.47 -6.02 9.50
CA VAL A 14 6.34 -5.23 10.36
C VAL A 14 5.59 -4.28 11.31
N ILE A 15 6.19 -4.09 12.49
CA ILE A 15 5.74 -3.49 13.76
C ILE A 15 4.67 -4.29 14.51
N PRO A 16 5.07 -5.33 15.27
CA PRO A 16 4.18 -6.23 16.01
C PRO A 16 3.33 -5.56 17.12
N SER A 17 3.48 -4.25 17.35
CA SER A 17 2.88 -3.55 18.49
C SER A 17 2.12 -2.27 18.11
N LEU A 18 2.10 -1.85 16.84
CA LEU A 18 1.34 -0.66 16.44
C LEU A 18 0.01 -1.08 15.81
N ASN A 19 -1.08 -0.66 16.43
CA ASN A 19 -2.38 -0.73 15.79
C ASN A 19 -2.55 0.53 14.90
N THR A 20 -3.03 0.33 13.68
CA THR A 20 -3.20 1.41 12.72
C THR A 20 -4.67 1.53 12.32
N PHE A 21 -5.10 2.76 12.08
CA PHE A 21 -6.45 3.07 11.64
C PHE A 21 -6.36 4.01 10.43
N SER A 22 -7.34 3.96 9.54
CA SER A 22 -7.39 4.87 8.40
C SER A 22 -8.76 5.55 8.30
N VAL A 23 -8.76 6.83 7.96
CA VAL A 23 -9.94 7.69 7.85
C VAL A 23 -10.01 8.37 6.48
N GLY A 24 -11.19 8.89 6.14
CA GLY A 24 -11.43 9.60 4.89
C GLY A 24 -12.16 8.75 3.86
N ARG A 25 -12.15 7.42 3.99
CA ARG A 25 -12.93 6.49 3.16
C ARG A 25 -13.88 5.67 4.02
N PHE A 26 -15.18 5.80 3.81
CA PHE A 26 -16.18 5.14 4.67
C PHE A 26 -17.11 4.17 3.94
N GLU A 27 -17.28 4.34 2.63
CA GLU A 27 -18.14 3.47 1.82
C GLU A 27 -17.33 2.72 0.75
N LEU A 28 -17.85 1.55 0.37
CA LEU A 28 -17.31 0.76 -0.75
C LEU A 28 -17.80 1.30 -2.10
N ASP A 29 -18.88 2.07 -2.13
CA ASP A 29 -19.41 2.74 -3.31
C ASP A 29 -18.59 3.97 -3.66
N TYR A 30 -17.97 3.93 -4.84
CA TYR A 30 -17.10 4.97 -5.37
C TYR A 30 -17.73 6.38 -5.37
N ALA A 31 -19.03 6.48 -5.64
CA ALA A 31 -19.73 7.76 -5.76
C ALA A 31 -19.94 8.48 -4.42
N ARG A 32 -19.78 7.77 -3.29
CA ARG A 32 -20.00 8.28 -1.92
C ARG A 32 -18.81 8.01 -1.00
N THR A 33 -17.66 7.68 -1.58
CA THR A 33 -16.56 7.03 -0.87
C THR A 33 -15.88 7.91 0.18
N PHE A 34 -15.75 9.21 -0.08
CA PHE A 34 -14.86 10.08 0.67
C PHE A 34 -15.58 11.19 1.45
N ASP A 35 -15.39 11.21 2.78
CA ASP A 35 -15.83 12.29 3.66
C ASP A 35 -14.70 12.63 4.63
N PHE A 36 -14.22 13.87 4.57
CA PHE A 36 -13.08 14.34 5.37
C PHE A 36 -13.50 15.27 6.51
N ARG A 37 -14.80 15.51 6.68
CA ARG A 37 -15.29 16.42 7.72
C ARG A 37 -14.91 15.92 9.11
N ALA A 38 -14.62 16.86 10.00
CA ALA A 38 -14.14 16.57 11.34
C ALA A 38 -15.06 15.64 12.13
N ASP A 39 -16.38 15.87 12.08
CA ASP A 39 -17.39 15.07 12.78
C ASP A 39 -17.36 13.59 12.33
N LYS A 40 -17.24 13.35 11.03
CA LYS A 40 -17.22 12.01 10.44
C LYS A 40 -15.95 11.24 10.78
N VAL A 41 -14.82 11.94 10.76
CA VAL A 41 -13.52 11.37 11.14
C VAL A 41 -13.53 10.93 12.61
N LEU A 42 -14.01 11.78 13.52
CA LEU A 42 -14.09 11.48 14.95
C LEU A 42 -15.13 10.40 15.28
N GLU A 43 -16.26 10.40 14.59
CA GLU A 43 -17.28 9.34 14.67
C GLU A 43 -16.67 7.99 14.27
N SER A 44 -15.96 7.95 13.14
CA SER A 44 -15.33 6.73 12.64
C SER A 44 -14.23 6.21 13.57
N LEU A 45 -13.43 7.11 14.15
CA LEU A 45 -12.43 6.76 15.17
C LEU A 45 -13.11 6.12 16.40
N THR A 46 -14.12 6.77 16.95
CA THR A 46 -14.90 6.28 18.10
C THR A 46 -15.48 4.90 17.83
N ASN A 47 -16.13 4.73 16.67
CA ASN A 47 -16.73 3.46 16.27
C ASN A 47 -15.69 2.35 16.10
N SER A 48 -14.51 2.68 15.58
CA SER A 48 -13.42 1.72 15.38
C SER A 48 -12.76 1.29 16.70
N LEU A 49 -12.53 2.22 17.62
CA LEU A 49 -12.09 1.92 18.99
C LEU A 49 -13.07 0.96 19.69
N LYS A 50 -14.38 1.22 19.59
CA LYS A 50 -15.42 0.35 20.15
C LYS A 50 -15.41 -1.03 19.51
N ARG A 51 -15.32 -1.12 18.18
CA ARG A 51 -15.30 -2.40 17.44
C ARG A 51 -14.08 -3.25 17.77
N LEU A 52 -12.91 -2.62 17.85
CA LEU A 52 -11.64 -3.28 18.17
C LEU A 52 -11.45 -3.52 19.68
N LYS A 53 -12.33 -2.97 20.52
CA LYS A 53 -12.24 -2.99 21.99
C LYS A 53 -10.92 -2.39 22.49
N LEU A 54 -10.50 -1.30 21.85
CA LEU A 54 -9.30 -0.54 22.19
C LEU A 54 -9.66 0.81 22.82
N THR A 55 -8.75 1.36 23.61
CA THR A 55 -8.90 2.68 24.23
C THR A 55 -8.18 3.79 23.46
N TYR A 56 -7.18 3.43 22.65
CA TYR A 56 -6.39 4.31 21.79
C TYR A 56 -6.00 3.61 20.48
N ILE A 57 -5.58 4.41 19.49
CA ILE A 57 -4.91 3.95 18.28
C ILE A 57 -3.46 4.45 18.24
N ASP A 58 -2.50 3.66 17.76
CA ASP A 58 -1.13 4.14 17.64
C ASP A 58 -0.98 5.15 16.50
N VAL A 59 -1.36 4.77 15.27
CA VAL A 59 -1.25 5.67 14.11
C VAL A 59 -2.59 5.78 13.39
N CYS A 60 -3.09 7.01 13.23
CA CYS A 60 -4.28 7.30 12.43
C CYS A 60 -3.88 7.92 11.09
N PHE A 61 -4.13 7.21 9.99
CA PHE A 61 -3.82 7.63 8.63
C PHE A 61 -5.01 8.33 7.96
N VAL A 62 -4.80 9.54 7.44
CA VAL A 62 -5.74 10.16 6.51
C VAL A 62 -5.49 9.61 5.10
N GLN A 63 -6.51 9.02 4.48
CA GLN A 63 -6.42 8.44 3.14
C GLN A 63 -6.55 9.53 2.06
N VAL A 64 -5.42 9.85 1.44
CA VAL A 64 -5.26 10.82 0.36
C VAL A 64 -5.27 10.07 -0.98
N HIS A 65 -6.41 10.08 -1.67
CA HIS A 65 -6.62 9.40 -2.96
C HIS A 65 -6.98 10.37 -4.10
N ASP A 66 -6.70 9.94 -5.33
CA ASP A 66 -6.54 10.85 -6.48
C ASP A 66 -7.79 11.51 -7.03
N ALA A 67 -8.93 10.83 -6.98
CA ALA A 67 -10.04 11.20 -7.85
C ALA A 67 -10.75 12.51 -7.47
N ASP A 68 -10.60 12.98 -6.24
CA ASP A 68 -11.35 14.12 -5.72
C ASP A 68 -10.51 15.02 -4.79
N PHE A 69 -9.20 15.13 -5.03
CA PHE A 69 -8.33 15.80 -4.07
C PHE A 69 -8.48 17.33 -4.08
N THR A 70 -8.63 17.93 -5.27
CA THR A 70 -8.65 19.39 -5.43
C THR A 70 -9.82 20.09 -4.71
N PRO A 71 -11.05 19.54 -4.63
CA PRO A 71 -12.13 20.17 -3.88
C PRO A 71 -12.01 20.05 -2.35
N ARG A 72 -11.11 19.19 -1.82
CA ARG A 72 -11.15 18.75 -0.40
C ARG A 72 -9.87 18.98 0.39
N GLU A 73 -8.82 19.50 -0.23
CA GLU A 73 -7.54 19.80 0.43
C GLU A 73 -7.74 20.73 1.65
N ASN A 74 -8.56 21.77 1.52
CA ASN A 74 -8.90 22.68 2.63
C ASN A 74 -9.57 21.95 3.79
N ILE A 75 -10.47 20.99 3.52
CA ILE A 75 -11.14 20.20 4.56
C ILE A 75 -10.11 19.33 5.27
N ILE A 76 -9.18 18.72 4.53
CA ILE A 76 -8.11 17.92 5.13
C ILE A 76 -7.23 18.78 6.04
N LEU A 77 -6.73 19.91 5.54
CA LEU A 77 -5.82 20.80 6.26
C LEU A 77 -6.45 21.45 7.49
N TYR A 78 -7.68 21.96 7.35
CA TYR A 78 -8.30 22.83 8.34
C TYR A 78 -9.38 22.15 9.18
N GLU A 79 -9.89 20.99 8.79
CA GLU A 79 -10.85 20.21 9.59
C GLU A 79 -10.28 18.86 10.02
N THR A 80 -9.92 17.99 9.07
CA THR A 80 -9.50 16.61 9.39
C THR A 80 -8.29 16.59 10.30
N LEU A 81 -7.21 17.28 9.93
CA LEU A 81 -5.98 17.27 10.71
C LEU A 81 -6.16 17.95 12.07
N GLN A 82 -6.98 18.99 12.16
CA GLN A 82 -7.31 19.63 13.44
C GLN A 82 -8.09 18.68 14.37
N ALA A 83 -9.05 17.94 13.82
CA ALA A 83 -9.80 16.94 14.58
C ALA A 83 -8.91 15.80 15.07
N LEU A 84 -7.97 15.34 14.24
CA LEU A 84 -6.97 14.35 14.65
C LEU A 84 -6.01 14.89 15.71
N GLU A 85 -5.63 16.17 15.64
CA GLU A 85 -4.84 16.81 16.69
C GLU A 85 -5.58 16.82 18.04
N MET A 86 -6.88 17.10 18.05
CA MET A 86 -7.70 16.99 19.26
C MET A 86 -7.79 15.53 19.77
N ALA A 87 -7.91 14.56 18.86
CA ALA A 87 -7.87 13.14 19.21
C ALA A 87 -6.51 12.73 19.80
N ARG A 88 -5.42 13.34 19.33
CA ARG A 88 -4.06 13.12 19.84
C ARG A 88 -3.90 13.69 21.25
N GLN A 89 -4.36 14.92 21.45
CA GLN A 89 -4.34 15.59 22.76
C GLN A 89 -5.19 14.86 23.80
N SER A 90 -6.28 14.22 23.39
CA SER A 90 -7.13 13.40 24.28
C SER A 90 -6.61 11.97 24.50
N GLY A 91 -5.46 11.61 23.93
CA GLY A 91 -4.85 10.28 24.06
C GLY A 91 -5.59 9.18 23.30
N LYS A 92 -6.50 9.53 22.38
CA LYS A 92 -7.22 8.56 21.53
C LYS A 92 -6.39 8.11 20.35
N ILE A 93 -5.43 8.92 19.90
CA ILE A 93 -4.41 8.53 18.94
C ILE A 93 -3.02 8.97 19.43
N HIS A 94 -1.95 8.27 19.05
CA HIS A 94 -0.58 8.70 19.38
C HIS A 94 0.08 9.48 18.24
N TYR A 95 -0.10 9.03 17.00
CA TYR A 95 0.54 9.58 15.81
C TYR A 95 -0.47 9.88 14.71
N ILE A 96 -0.22 10.96 13.97
CA ILE A 96 -0.99 11.35 12.80
C ILE A 96 -0.20 10.96 11.56
N GLY A 97 -0.84 10.25 10.64
CA GLY A 97 -0.22 9.86 9.38
C GLY A 97 -1.03 10.27 8.15
N LEU A 98 -0.35 10.32 7.01
CA LEU A 98 -0.98 10.40 5.69
C LEU A 98 -0.72 9.11 4.94
N THR A 99 -1.72 8.61 4.22
CA THR A 99 -1.53 7.48 3.30
C THR A 99 -2.07 7.81 1.92
N GLY A 100 -1.31 7.52 0.86
CA GLY A 100 -1.74 7.85 -0.50
C GLY A 100 -0.79 7.34 -1.57
N TYR A 101 -1.29 7.37 -2.80
CA TYR A 101 -0.50 7.03 -3.98
C TYR A 101 0.42 8.20 -4.37
N GLU A 102 -0.16 9.34 -4.78
CA GLU A 102 0.59 10.49 -5.27
C GLU A 102 1.52 11.15 -4.25
N LEU A 103 2.82 10.87 -4.38
CA LEU A 103 3.87 11.40 -3.53
C LEU A 103 3.89 12.94 -3.46
N ARG A 104 3.64 13.62 -4.59
CA ARG A 104 3.61 15.08 -4.66
C ARG A 104 2.46 15.68 -3.85
N LYS A 105 1.29 15.05 -3.87
CA LYS A 105 0.12 15.51 -3.08
C LYS A 105 0.39 15.35 -1.59
N LEU A 106 0.95 14.20 -1.18
CA LEU A 106 1.37 13.97 0.21
C LEU A 106 2.38 15.04 0.66
N ALA A 107 3.37 15.34 -0.17
CA ALA A 107 4.36 16.38 0.13
C ALA A 107 3.74 17.79 0.25
N SER A 108 2.76 18.12 -0.60
CA SER A 108 2.03 19.39 -0.56
C SER A 108 1.25 19.57 0.75
N ILE A 109 0.51 18.55 1.18
CA ILE A 109 -0.26 18.60 2.43
C ILE A 109 0.68 18.77 3.63
N ILE A 110 1.81 18.06 3.63
CA ILE A 110 2.81 18.16 4.70
C ILE A 110 3.37 19.58 4.79
N GLU A 111 3.58 20.23 3.64
CA GLU A 111 4.10 21.60 3.58
C GLU A 111 3.08 22.65 4.00
N CYS A 112 1.81 22.46 3.66
CA CYS A 112 0.72 23.39 3.99
C CYS A 112 0.11 23.18 5.38
N SER A 113 0.34 22.02 6.02
CA SER A 113 -0.29 21.67 7.30
C SER A 113 0.31 22.43 8.47
N THR A 114 -0.56 22.98 9.32
CA THR A 114 -0.18 23.52 10.65
C THR A 114 -0.10 22.45 11.73
N VAL A 115 -0.73 21.28 11.48
CA VAL A 115 -0.67 20.12 12.37
C VAL A 115 0.52 19.26 11.99
N ARG A 116 1.27 18.81 13.00
CA ARG A 116 2.40 17.91 12.81
C ARG A 116 1.91 16.55 12.29
N ILE A 117 2.46 16.14 11.16
CA ILE A 117 2.30 14.80 10.59
C ILE A 117 3.54 13.98 10.97
N ASP A 118 3.34 12.81 11.56
CA ASP A 118 4.42 11.99 12.09
C ASP A 118 4.87 10.90 11.12
N VAL A 119 3.95 10.38 10.29
CA VAL A 119 4.22 9.23 9.40
C VAL A 119 3.55 9.40 8.04
N VAL A 120 4.24 9.02 6.97
CA VAL A 120 3.67 8.89 5.63
C VAL A 120 3.75 7.43 5.20
N MET A 121 2.63 6.89 4.73
CA MET A 121 2.59 5.59 4.07
C MET A 121 2.25 5.79 2.59
N THR A 122 3.07 5.22 1.72
CA THR A 122 2.76 5.17 0.29
C THR A 122 2.83 3.73 -0.20
N TYR A 123 2.26 3.47 -1.37
CA TYR A 123 2.25 2.14 -1.95
C TYR A 123 2.72 2.14 -3.41
N CYS A 124 3.38 1.05 -3.80
CA CYS A 124 3.91 0.79 -5.14
C CYS A 124 5.05 1.70 -5.64
N HIS A 125 5.40 2.78 -4.94
CA HIS A 125 6.50 3.69 -5.32
C HIS A 125 7.88 3.31 -4.77
N GLY A 126 7.95 2.31 -3.88
CA GLY A 126 9.19 1.68 -3.42
C GLY A 126 9.28 0.24 -3.92
N SER A 127 9.06 0.03 -5.21
CA SER A 127 8.99 -1.29 -5.85
C SER A 127 9.97 -1.40 -7.03
N LEU A 128 10.21 -2.60 -7.57
CA LEU A 128 11.18 -2.76 -8.67
C LEU A 128 10.82 -1.98 -9.93
N ASN A 129 9.52 -1.82 -10.22
CA ASN A 129 9.05 -1.11 -11.40
C ASN A 129 8.90 0.40 -11.19
N ASP A 130 8.97 0.88 -9.95
CA ASP A 130 8.87 2.30 -9.60
C ASP A 130 9.63 2.57 -8.30
N ASN A 131 10.71 3.34 -8.43
CA ASN A 131 11.61 3.71 -7.33
C ASN A 131 11.44 5.16 -6.85
N SER A 132 10.36 5.83 -7.25
CA SER A 132 10.10 7.24 -6.95
C SER A 132 10.14 7.56 -5.45
N LEU A 133 9.80 6.59 -4.59
CA LEU A 133 9.85 6.76 -3.14
C LEU A 133 11.23 7.15 -2.63
N GLY A 134 12.34 6.73 -3.25
CA GLY A 134 13.68 7.02 -2.72
C GLY A 134 13.96 8.51 -2.52
N LYS A 135 13.56 9.37 -3.48
CA LYS A 135 13.73 10.83 -3.36
C LYS A 135 12.79 11.44 -2.32
N PHE A 136 11.54 10.98 -2.29
CA PHE A 136 10.53 11.49 -1.34
C PHE A 136 10.77 11.01 0.09
N ALA A 137 11.33 9.82 0.28
CA ALA A 137 11.66 9.29 1.58
C ALA A 137 12.67 10.19 2.29
N LEU A 138 13.74 10.58 1.59
CA LEU A 138 14.73 11.54 2.11
C LEU A 138 14.10 12.91 2.42
N LEU A 139 13.20 13.39 1.56
CA LEU A 139 12.46 14.63 1.80
C LEU A 139 11.63 14.56 3.09
N PHE A 140 10.83 13.51 3.27
CA PHE A 140 9.99 13.34 4.47
C PHE A 140 10.85 13.16 5.73
N GLN A 141 11.93 12.40 5.66
CA GLN A 141 12.86 12.23 6.77
C GLN A 141 13.53 13.54 7.18
N SER A 142 13.89 14.40 6.22
CA SER A 142 14.45 15.73 6.52
C SER A 142 13.49 16.62 7.33
N ARG A 143 12.19 16.32 7.31
CA ARG A 143 11.14 16.98 8.09
C ARG A 143 10.79 16.22 9.38
N GLY A 144 11.54 15.18 9.74
CA GLY A 144 11.29 14.35 10.92
C GLY A 144 10.10 13.41 10.78
N ILE A 145 9.69 13.07 9.56
CA ILE A 145 8.53 12.23 9.26
C ILE A 145 9.00 10.80 8.96
N GLY A 146 8.38 9.81 9.61
CA GLY A 146 8.60 8.39 9.32
C GLY A 146 7.98 7.98 7.98
N VAL A 147 8.62 7.07 7.26
CA VAL A 147 8.18 6.67 5.90
C VAL A 147 7.93 5.17 5.85
N LEU A 148 6.68 4.80 5.59
CA LEU A 148 6.25 3.44 5.35
C LEU A 148 6.11 3.20 3.84
N ASN A 149 6.72 2.13 3.37
CA ASN A 149 6.47 1.60 2.04
C ASN A 149 5.35 0.55 2.11
N ALA A 150 4.59 0.35 1.05
CA ALA A 150 3.54 -0.65 1.01
C ALA A 150 3.35 -1.21 -0.40
N ALA A 151 2.70 -2.36 -0.49
CA ALA A 151 2.43 -3.07 -1.75
C ALA A 151 3.71 -3.26 -2.60
N PRO A 152 4.72 -3.98 -2.06
CA PRO A 152 6.01 -4.19 -2.74
C PRO A 152 5.86 -4.90 -4.09
N PHE A 153 4.77 -5.64 -4.27
CA PHE A 153 4.47 -6.38 -5.50
C PHE A 153 3.69 -5.57 -6.53
N SER A 154 3.55 -4.26 -6.33
CA SER A 154 2.80 -3.37 -7.22
C SER A 154 1.41 -3.92 -7.57
N MET A 155 0.64 -4.26 -6.53
CA MET A 155 -0.70 -4.84 -6.60
C MET A 155 -0.82 -6.08 -7.52
N GLY A 156 0.23 -6.90 -7.56
CA GLY A 156 0.26 -8.16 -8.31
C GLY A 156 1.08 -8.11 -9.59
N LEU A 157 1.51 -6.93 -10.05
CA LEU A 157 2.39 -6.79 -11.22
C LEU A 157 3.68 -7.60 -11.08
N LEU A 158 4.28 -7.58 -9.89
CA LEU A 158 5.54 -8.26 -9.60
C LEU A 158 5.29 -9.59 -8.88
N THR A 159 4.35 -10.37 -9.41
CA THR A 159 4.06 -11.74 -8.95
C THR A 159 3.97 -12.70 -10.13
N GLU A 160 4.18 -13.99 -9.86
CA GLU A 160 4.07 -15.06 -10.85
C GLU A 160 2.64 -15.18 -11.40
N ARG A 161 1.64 -14.81 -10.59
CA ARG A 161 0.22 -14.78 -10.98
C ARG A 161 -0.12 -13.62 -11.92
N GLY A 162 0.64 -12.53 -11.82
CA GLY A 162 0.34 -11.28 -12.53
C GLY A 162 -0.78 -10.45 -11.90
N PRO A 163 -1.02 -9.24 -12.45
CA PRO A 163 -1.97 -8.29 -11.90
C PRO A 163 -3.42 -8.73 -12.13
N PRO A 164 -4.36 -8.34 -11.24
CA PRO A 164 -5.78 -8.58 -11.45
C PRO A 164 -6.33 -7.75 -12.62
N PRO A 165 -7.48 -8.14 -13.21
CA PRO A 165 -8.05 -7.44 -14.38
C PRO A 165 -8.36 -5.95 -14.14
N TRP A 166 -8.65 -5.57 -12.90
CA TRP A 166 -8.92 -4.19 -12.53
C TRP A 166 -7.66 -3.32 -12.39
N HIS A 167 -6.46 -3.88 -12.51
CA HIS A 167 -5.23 -3.16 -12.22
C HIS A 167 -5.11 -1.84 -13.01
N PRO A 168 -4.82 -0.71 -12.35
CA PRO A 168 -4.84 0.62 -12.94
C PRO A 168 -3.77 0.83 -14.01
N ALA A 169 -2.57 0.28 -13.82
CA ALA A 169 -1.44 0.43 -14.74
C ALA A 169 -1.80 0.31 -16.23
N ALA A 170 -1.14 1.15 -17.02
CA ALA A 170 -1.16 1.08 -18.48
C ALA A 170 -0.58 -0.26 -18.98
N ASP A 171 -0.97 -0.64 -20.19
CA ASP A 171 -0.63 -1.96 -20.72
C ASP A 171 0.88 -2.15 -20.90
N PHE A 172 1.62 -1.11 -21.29
CA PHE A 172 3.08 -1.19 -21.41
C PHE A 172 3.79 -1.51 -20.07
N ILE A 173 3.25 -1.05 -18.93
CA ILE A 173 3.76 -1.38 -17.59
C ILE A 173 3.49 -2.85 -17.26
N LYS A 174 2.27 -3.32 -17.59
CA LYS A 174 1.85 -4.71 -17.41
C LYS A 174 2.71 -5.66 -18.25
N GLU A 175 2.94 -5.30 -19.52
CA GLU A 175 3.76 -6.06 -20.46
C GLU A 175 5.23 -6.12 -20.01
N ALA A 176 5.81 -5.01 -19.57
CA ALA A 176 7.17 -4.98 -19.03
C ALA A 176 7.31 -5.86 -17.77
N SER A 177 6.32 -5.78 -16.86
CA SER A 177 6.28 -6.59 -15.65
C SER A 177 6.16 -8.08 -15.99
N LEU A 178 5.27 -8.45 -16.92
CA LEU A 178 5.10 -9.83 -17.39
C LEU A 178 6.38 -10.37 -18.04
N ALA A 179 7.05 -9.57 -18.89
CA ALA A 179 8.29 -9.95 -19.53
C ALA A 179 9.43 -10.16 -18.51
N ALA A 180 9.50 -9.31 -17.47
CA ALA A 180 10.42 -9.49 -16.36
C ALA A 180 10.11 -10.78 -15.58
N THR A 181 8.84 -11.06 -15.28
CA THR A 181 8.39 -12.30 -14.61
C THR A 181 8.81 -13.53 -15.40
N HIS A 182 8.54 -13.58 -16.71
CA HIS A 182 8.95 -14.70 -17.57
C HIS A 182 10.47 -14.89 -17.59
N TYR A 183 11.23 -13.79 -17.60
CA TYR A 183 12.70 -13.87 -17.52
C TYR A 183 13.16 -14.48 -16.20
N CYS A 184 12.61 -14.04 -15.07
CA CYS A 184 12.92 -14.60 -13.75
C CYS A 184 12.56 -16.10 -13.66
N MET A 185 11.39 -16.48 -14.16
CA MET A 185 10.96 -17.89 -14.21
C MET A 185 11.91 -18.75 -15.05
N SER A 186 12.42 -18.24 -16.19
CA SER A 186 13.43 -18.95 -17.00
C SER A 186 14.75 -19.21 -16.25
N LYS A 187 14.97 -18.54 -15.12
CA LYS A 187 16.12 -18.69 -14.22
C LYS A 187 15.78 -19.41 -12.92
N ASN A 188 14.56 -19.95 -12.77
CA ASN A 188 14.07 -20.54 -11.53
C ASN A 188 14.14 -19.58 -10.33
N ILE A 189 13.93 -18.28 -10.57
CA ILE A 189 13.95 -17.23 -9.54
C ILE A 189 12.57 -16.58 -9.50
N SER A 190 12.04 -16.40 -8.30
CA SER A 190 10.77 -15.70 -8.09
C SER A 190 10.95 -14.19 -8.23
N ILE A 191 10.11 -13.55 -9.05
CA ILE A 191 10.11 -12.08 -9.15
C ILE A 191 9.58 -11.45 -7.86
N SER A 192 8.62 -12.10 -7.20
CA SER A 192 8.07 -11.68 -5.90
C SER A 192 9.18 -11.57 -4.86
N LYS A 193 10.07 -12.57 -4.79
CA LYS A 193 11.25 -12.53 -3.90
C LYS A 193 12.14 -11.32 -4.17
N LEU A 194 12.45 -11.03 -5.44
CA LEU A 194 13.30 -9.90 -5.81
C LEU A 194 12.62 -8.55 -5.50
N ALA A 195 11.31 -8.47 -5.72
CA ALA A 195 10.49 -7.29 -5.47
C ALA A 195 10.44 -6.94 -3.97
N LEU A 196 10.15 -7.94 -3.12
CA LEU A 196 10.14 -7.72 -1.68
C LEU A 196 11.52 -7.32 -1.15
N ALA A 197 12.58 -8.01 -1.58
CA ALA A 197 13.95 -7.67 -1.19
C ALA A 197 14.31 -6.23 -1.57
N TYR A 198 13.97 -5.80 -2.79
CA TYR A 198 14.15 -4.42 -3.22
C TYR A 198 13.40 -3.42 -2.33
N SER A 199 12.12 -3.69 -2.04
CA SER A 199 11.28 -2.82 -1.21
C SER A 199 11.76 -2.68 0.24
N LEU A 200 12.46 -3.68 0.77
CA LEU A 200 13.09 -3.64 2.10
C LEU A 200 14.41 -2.84 2.10
N GLU A 201 15.04 -2.70 0.94
CA GLU A 201 16.32 -2.00 0.76
C GLU A 201 16.15 -0.51 0.38
N VAL A 202 14.91 -0.03 0.17
CA VAL A 202 14.64 1.37 -0.24
C VAL A 202 15.14 2.34 0.84
N PRO A 203 16.18 3.16 0.55
CA PRO A 203 16.76 4.05 1.54
C PRO A 203 15.75 5.04 2.09
N GLY A 204 15.78 5.23 3.41
CA GLY A 204 14.92 6.17 4.11
C GLY A 204 13.48 5.70 4.32
N SER A 205 13.10 4.53 3.80
CA SER A 205 11.83 3.88 4.13
C SER A 205 12.07 2.77 5.15
N SER A 206 11.29 2.78 6.23
CA SER A 206 11.22 1.64 7.16
C SER A 206 10.01 1.82 8.07
N PRO A 207 9.10 0.84 8.16
CA PRO A 207 9.06 -0.46 7.46
C PRO A 207 8.22 -0.57 6.16
N CYS A 208 8.22 -1.76 5.54
CA CYS A 208 7.38 -2.13 4.39
C CYS A 208 6.14 -2.97 4.80
N VAL A 209 4.95 -2.54 4.38
CA VAL A 209 3.67 -3.24 4.59
C VAL A 209 3.37 -4.16 3.41
N VAL A 210 3.19 -5.45 3.70
CA VAL A 210 2.99 -6.50 2.68
C VAL A 210 1.64 -7.19 2.90
N GLY A 211 0.85 -7.29 1.83
CA GLY A 211 -0.41 -8.04 1.85
C GLY A 211 -0.13 -9.54 1.72
N MET A 212 -0.86 -10.35 2.49
CA MET A 212 -0.73 -11.81 2.52
C MET A 212 -2.12 -12.43 2.63
N ASP A 213 -2.41 -13.44 1.81
CA ASP A 213 -3.70 -14.14 1.78
C ASP A 213 -3.60 -15.62 2.18
N SER A 214 -2.38 -16.12 2.43
CA SER A 214 -2.13 -17.51 2.84
C SER A 214 -1.01 -17.63 3.88
N ILE A 215 -1.07 -18.69 4.67
CA ILE A 215 -0.02 -19.02 5.66
C ILE A 215 1.34 -19.21 4.98
N GLN A 216 1.35 -19.73 3.75
CA GLN A 216 2.59 -19.92 3.01
C GLN A 216 3.25 -18.58 2.67
N GLN A 217 2.49 -17.60 2.15
CA GLN A 217 3.01 -16.25 1.92
C GLN A 217 3.52 -15.59 3.19
N VAL A 218 2.87 -15.81 4.34
CA VAL A 218 3.37 -15.33 5.64
C VAL A 218 4.75 -15.90 5.94
N ARG A 219 4.94 -17.22 5.76
CA ARG A 219 6.23 -17.87 5.99
C ARG A 219 7.31 -17.39 5.03
N ASP A 220 6.97 -17.28 3.74
CA ASP A 220 7.91 -16.88 2.70
C ASP A 220 8.38 -15.43 2.91
N ASN A 221 7.46 -14.52 3.22
CA ASN A 221 7.79 -13.12 3.51
C ASN A 221 8.63 -12.98 4.79
N ILE A 222 8.33 -13.75 5.85
CA ILE A 222 9.14 -13.75 7.09
C ILE A 222 10.57 -14.25 6.80
N ALA A 223 10.71 -15.34 6.04
CA ALA A 223 12.02 -15.89 5.70
C ALA A 223 12.89 -14.88 4.94
N LEU A 224 12.29 -14.15 3.99
CA LEU A 224 12.99 -13.09 3.25
C LEU A 224 13.46 -11.95 4.15
N CYS A 225 12.68 -11.58 5.16
CA CYS A 225 13.06 -10.51 6.09
C CYS A 225 14.10 -10.93 7.15
N THR A 226 14.24 -12.22 7.46
CA THR A 226 14.96 -12.66 8.68
C THR A 226 16.17 -13.54 8.44
N THR A 227 16.22 -14.32 7.35
CA THR A 227 17.17 -15.44 7.25
C THR A 227 17.91 -15.55 5.92
N SER A 228 17.52 -14.87 4.85
CA SER A 228 18.12 -15.10 3.53
C SER A 228 18.22 -13.83 2.68
N PRO A 229 19.37 -13.12 2.70
CA PRO A 229 19.63 -12.10 1.69
C PRO A 229 19.65 -12.73 0.28
N LEU A 230 19.45 -11.90 -0.75
CA LEU A 230 19.55 -12.37 -2.13
C LEU A 230 20.94 -12.94 -2.42
N THR A 231 20.98 -14.12 -3.04
CA THR A 231 22.23 -14.70 -3.56
C THR A 231 22.81 -13.83 -4.67
N GLU A 232 24.09 -13.97 -5.00
CA GLU A 232 24.69 -13.22 -6.10
C GLU A 232 23.98 -13.43 -7.45
N VAL A 233 23.48 -14.64 -7.70
CA VAL A 233 22.72 -14.95 -8.93
C VAL A 233 21.41 -14.16 -8.94
N GLU A 234 20.69 -14.13 -7.82
CA GLU A 234 19.45 -13.38 -7.67
C GLU A 234 19.68 -11.87 -7.80
N GLN A 235 20.75 -11.34 -7.22
CA GLN A 235 21.14 -9.93 -7.38
C GLN A 235 21.44 -9.61 -8.86
N ARG A 236 22.22 -10.44 -9.55
CA ARG A 236 22.50 -10.25 -10.99
C ARG A 236 21.23 -10.32 -11.84
N VAL A 237 20.28 -11.19 -11.50
CA VAL A 237 18.98 -11.27 -12.19
C VAL A 237 18.13 -10.04 -11.91
N ARG A 238 18.07 -9.58 -10.66
CA ARG A 238 17.41 -8.32 -10.26
C ARG A 238 17.94 -7.14 -11.06
N ASP A 239 19.26 -6.94 -11.08
CA ASP A 239 19.89 -5.83 -11.81
C ASP A 239 19.58 -5.89 -13.31
N ARG A 240 19.55 -7.10 -13.87
CA ARG A 240 19.26 -7.31 -15.29
C ARG A 240 17.80 -7.01 -15.64
N ILE A 241 16.83 -7.42 -14.83
CA ILE A 241 15.43 -7.11 -15.09
C ILE A 241 15.16 -5.61 -14.91
N THR A 242 15.80 -4.97 -13.93
CA THR A 242 15.70 -3.53 -13.71
C THR A 242 16.17 -2.77 -14.94
N ARG A 243 17.40 -3.01 -15.41
CA ARG A 243 17.95 -2.32 -16.59
C ARG A 243 17.20 -2.61 -17.89
N ARG A 244 16.74 -3.84 -18.07
CA ARG A 244 16.14 -4.27 -19.34
C ARG A 244 14.67 -3.88 -19.46
N TYR A 245 13.92 -3.96 -18.37
CA TYR A 245 12.46 -3.82 -18.40
C TYR A 245 11.97 -2.58 -17.65
N PHE A 246 12.52 -2.26 -16.48
CA PHE A 246 11.97 -1.23 -15.60
C PHE A 246 12.57 0.16 -15.77
N ASP A 247 13.88 0.30 -16.06
CA ASP A 247 14.49 1.61 -16.31
C ASP A 247 13.82 2.34 -17.49
N ARG A 248 13.34 1.58 -18.47
CA ARG A 248 12.58 2.08 -19.64
C ARG A 248 11.20 2.63 -19.30
N LEU A 249 10.66 2.28 -18.14
CA LEU A 249 9.38 2.81 -17.68
C LEU A 249 9.55 4.22 -17.11
N GLU A 250 10.77 4.66 -16.78
CA GLU A 250 11.04 5.98 -16.20
C GLU A 250 10.15 6.28 -14.97
N ASN A 251 9.93 5.25 -14.13
CA ASN A 251 8.98 5.27 -13.01
C ASN A 251 7.54 5.65 -13.42
N ALA A 252 7.08 5.15 -14.57
CA ALA A 252 5.69 5.26 -14.95
C ALA A 252 4.80 4.58 -13.90
N GLY A 253 4.17 5.40 -13.07
CA GLY A 253 3.06 5.00 -12.22
C GLY A 253 1.74 5.03 -12.99
N TRP A 254 0.65 4.95 -12.24
CA TRP A 254 -0.72 5.15 -12.73
C TRP A 254 -1.37 6.34 -12.04
N GLY A 255 -0.55 7.37 -11.82
CA GLY A 255 -0.96 8.66 -11.34
C GLY A 255 -1.68 9.46 -12.43
N GLY A 256 -2.64 10.30 -12.05
CA GLY A 256 -3.35 11.18 -12.99
C GLY A 256 -4.16 10.48 -14.09
N MET A 257 -4.54 9.20 -13.89
CA MET A 257 -5.39 8.49 -14.83
C MET A 257 -6.77 9.12 -14.99
N ASP A 258 -7.34 9.00 -16.20
CA ASP A 258 -8.75 9.29 -16.44
C ASP A 258 -9.62 8.25 -15.71
N VAL A 259 -10.14 8.69 -14.57
CA VAL A 259 -11.04 7.92 -13.70
C VAL A 259 -12.30 7.48 -14.45
N ALA A 260 -12.87 8.33 -15.30
CA ALA A 260 -14.09 8.02 -16.02
C ALA A 260 -13.86 6.92 -17.05
N ALA A 261 -12.76 7.02 -17.81
CA ALA A 261 -12.33 5.99 -18.75
C ALA A 261 -11.99 4.66 -18.03
N TYR A 262 -11.32 4.73 -16.88
CA TYR A 262 -11.03 3.57 -16.04
C TYR A 262 -12.32 2.84 -15.63
N TRP A 263 -13.31 3.56 -15.11
CA TRP A 263 -14.59 2.96 -14.72
C TRP A 263 -15.38 2.43 -15.91
N GLN A 264 -15.32 3.10 -17.07
CA GLN A 264 -15.94 2.58 -18.28
C GLN A 264 -15.29 1.25 -18.70
N ARG A 265 -13.96 1.13 -18.61
CA ARG A 265 -13.23 -0.12 -18.84
C ARG A 265 -13.66 -1.21 -17.87
N LEU A 266 -13.74 -0.91 -16.56
CA LEU A 266 -14.18 -1.88 -15.57
C LEU A 266 -15.61 -2.37 -15.81
N ARG A 267 -16.55 -1.47 -16.14
CA ARG A 267 -17.92 -1.83 -16.49
C ARG A 267 -17.99 -2.77 -17.70
N LYS A 268 -17.16 -2.55 -18.73
CA LYS A 268 -17.06 -3.46 -19.88
C LYS A 268 -16.56 -4.86 -19.50
N LEU A 269 -15.76 -4.96 -18.44
CA LEU A 269 -15.27 -6.23 -17.88
C LEU A 269 -16.26 -6.87 -16.88
N GLY A 270 -17.45 -6.30 -16.70
CA GLY A 270 -18.42 -6.78 -15.69
C GLY A 270 -18.03 -6.45 -14.24
N LEU A 271 -17.01 -5.62 -14.03
CA LEU A 271 -16.53 -5.21 -12.72
C LEU A 271 -17.20 -3.90 -12.32
N THR A 272 -18.32 -3.99 -11.60
CA THR A 272 -19.10 -2.83 -11.13
C THR A 272 -18.68 -2.34 -9.74
N ALA A 273 -17.86 -3.11 -9.02
CA ALA A 273 -17.24 -2.73 -7.76
C ALA A 273 -15.78 -3.22 -7.71
N LEU A 274 -14.91 -2.49 -7.01
CA LEU A 274 -13.56 -2.93 -6.71
C LEU A 274 -13.64 -4.11 -5.74
N ALA A 275 -13.62 -5.33 -6.31
CA ALA A 275 -13.38 -6.59 -5.62
C ALA A 275 -14.19 -6.83 -4.31
N THR A 276 -15.50 -7.06 -4.43
CA THR A 276 -16.25 -7.87 -3.44
C THR A 276 -16.38 -9.34 -3.86
N HIS A 277 -16.07 -9.67 -5.12
CA HIS A 277 -15.80 -11.07 -5.47
C HIS A 277 -14.41 -11.43 -4.95
N ARG A 278 -14.35 -11.86 -3.68
CA ARG A 278 -13.43 -12.95 -3.33
C ARG A 278 -13.66 -14.00 -4.41
N LEU A 279 -12.63 -14.31 -5.18
CA LEU A 279 -12.70 -15.36 -6.19
C LEU A 279 -13.35 -16.55 -5.53
N ASP A 280 -14.54 -16.88 -6.00
CA ASP A 280 -15.20 -18.11 -5.64
C ASP A 280 -14.21 -19.22 -6.03
N ASN A 281 -13.94 -20.16 -5.12
CA ASN A 281 -12.96 -21.25 -5.30
C ASN A 281 -13.42 -22.28 -6.36
N SER A 282 -14.12 -21.83 -7.39
CA SER A 282 -14.76 -22.63 -8.44
C SER A 282 -14.05 -22.52 -9.78
N PHE A 283 -12.74 -22.25 -9.79
CA PHE A 283 -11.90 -22.65 -10.92
C PHE A 283 -11.35 -24.06 -10.67
N PRO A 284 -11.76 -25.07 -11.46
CA PRO A 284 -11.29 -26.42 -11.28
C PRO A 284 -9.80 -26.47 -11.64
N TYR A 285 -9.01 -26.96 -10.70
CA TYR A 285 -7.69 -27.53 -10.99
C TYR A 285 -7.89 -28.68 -11.98
N SER A 286 -7.81 -28.39 -13.27
CA SER A 286 -7.61 -29.37 -14.32
C SER A 286 -7.01 -28.68 -15.54
N LEU A 287 -5.68 -28.69 -15.62
CA LEU A 287 -4.90 -29.07 -16.81
C LEU A 287 -3.42 -28.70 -16.57
N LEU A 288 -2.63 -29.75 -16.33
CA LEU A 288 -1.19 -29.94 -16.58
C LEU A 288 -0.20 -28.87 -16.07
#